data_AF-A0A368KQL8-F1
#
_entry.id   AF-A0A368KQL8-F1
#
_cell.length_a   1.000
_cell.length_b   1.000
_cell.length_c   1.000
_cell.angle_alpha   90.00
_cell.angle_beta   90.00
_cell.angle_gamma   90.00
#
_symmetry.space_group_name_H-M   'P 1'
#
loop_
_entity.id
_entity.type
_entity.pdbx_description
1 polymer ?
#
loop_
_entity_poly.entity_id
_entity_poly.type
_entity_poly.pdbx_seq_one_letter_code
_entity_poly.pdbx_strand_id
1 'polypeptide(L)'
;MSAKRESKPLHSVALSDANGNIVGLIPEAEDYLNRLITYDPYGTPTDESDFRQLFGGYYYDSDTGLYLVRNRVYHPKLGRWLTKDPLGMVDGPNLYEYCAGDPVNLIDPSGEAIPLIIYVGAFAIAAAHGWSQTILG
;
A
#
# COMPACT_ATOMS: atom_id res chain seq x y z
N MET A 1 -18.37 20.46 41.08
CA MET A 1 -17.40 19.36 40.92
C MET A 1 -17.64 18.75 39.55
N SER A 2 -16.77 19.06 38.56
CA SER A 2 -16.88 18.52 37.21
C SER A 2 -16.33 17.09 37.23
N ALA A 3 -17.16 16.10 36.94
CA ALA A 3 -16.74 14.71 36.89
C ALA A 3 -15.69 14.56 35.78
N LYS A 4 -14.46 14.25 36.17
CA LYS A 4 -13.38 13.89 35.25
C LYS A 4 -13.83 12.58 34.59
N ARG A 5 -14.40 12.65 33.39
CA ARG A 5 -14.66 11.47 32.55
C ARG A 5 -13.31 10.79 32.36
N GLU A 6 -13.09 9.66 33.03
CA GLU A 6 -11.95 8.80 32.73
C GLU A 6 -12.05 8.41 31.25
N SER A 7 -11.03 8.76 30.47
CA SER A 7 -10.94 8.37 29.08
C SER A 7 -10.71 6.86 29.03
N LYS A 8 -11.77 6.09 28.77
CA LYS A 8 -11.63 4.70 28.33
C LYS A 8 -10.58 4.66 27.20
N PRO A 9 -9.69 3.67 27.18
CA PRO A 9 -8.82 3.49 26.02
C PRO A 9 -9.72 3.36 24.79
N LEU A 10 -9.55 4.27 23.83
CA LEU A 10 -10.26 4.21 22.56
C LEU A 10 -9.60 3.10 21.74
N HIS A 11 -10.09 1.87 21.89
CA HIS A 11 -9.79 0.87 20.88
C HIS A 11 -10.60 1.24 19.63
N SER A 12 -9.98 1.11 18.46
CA SER A 12 -10.65 1.33 17.17
C SER A 12 -10.37 0.13 16.28
N VAL A 13 -11.40 -0.37 15.61
CA VAL A 13 -11.25 -1.38 14.57
C VAL A 13 -11.02 -0.67 13.24
N ALA A 14 -9.94 -1.05 12.56
CA ALA A 14 -9.64 -0.57 11.22
C ALA A 14 -10.22 -1.51 10.16
N LEU A 15 -10.83 -0.94 9.13
CA LEU A 15 -11.30 -1.65 7.95
C LEU A 15 -10.25 -1.51 6.86
N SER A 16 -9.86 -2.64 6.25
CA SER A 16 -8.88 -2.67 5.17
C SER A 16 -9.48 -3.17 3.85
N ASP A 17 -8.97 -2.69 2.72
CA ASP A 17 -9.23 -3.31 1.42
C ASP A 17 -8.33 -4.54 1.18
N ALA A 18 -8.38 -5.11 -0.03
CA ALA A 18 -7.63 -6.30 -0.42
C ALA A 18 -6.10 -6.08 -0.50
N ASN A 19 -5.66 -4.85 -0.71
CA ASN A 19 -4.24 -4.48 -0.73
C ASN A 19 -3.74 -4.11 0.67
N GLY A 20 -4.61 -4.12 1.68
CA GLY A 20 -4.30 -3.75 3.05
C GLY A 20 -4.39 -2.25 3.32
N ASN A 21 -4.91 -1.44 2.39
CA ASN A 21 -5.11 -0.02 2.63
C ASN A 21 -6.21 0.16 3.67
N ILE A 22 -5.96 0.97 4.70
CA ILE A 22 -7.00 1.31 5.68
C ILE A 22 -7.99 2.28 5.07
N VAL A 23 -9.23 1.85 4.90
CA VAL A 23 -10.31 2.65 4.29
C VAL A 23 -11.27 3.21 5.33
N GLY A 24 -11.29 2.65 6.55
CA GLY A 24 -12.23 3.07 7.56
C GLY A 24 -11.79 2.81 9.00
N LEU A 25 -12.30 3.61 9.93
CA LEU A 25 -12.09 3.44 11.36
C LEU A 25 -13.44 3.43 12.09
N ILE A 26 -13.64 2.40 12.92
CA ILE A 26 -14.80 2.23 13.80
C ILE A 26 -14.30 2.30 15.25
N PRO A 27 -14.52 3.41 15.98
CA PRO A 27 -14.17 3.53 17.39
C PRO A 27 -15.03 2.58 18.26
N GLU A 28 -14.49 1.93 19.28
CA GLU A 28 -15.28 1.03 20.16
C GLU A 28 -16.43 1.74 20.89
N ALA A 29 -16.32 3.06 21.07
CA ALA A 29 -17.38 3.87 21.65
C ALA A 29 -18.59 4.07 20.72
N GLU A 30 -18.44 3.75 19.43
CA GLU A 30 -19.38 4.06 18.35
C GLU A 30 -19.54 2.86 17.40
N ASP A 31 -20.76 2.34 17.23
CA ASP A 31 -21.02 1.17 16.36
C ASP A 31 -21.24 1.57 14.88
N TYR A 32 -20.57 2.64 14.42
CA TYR A 32 -20.68 3.13 13.05
C TYR A 32 -19.34 3.65 12.52
N LEU A 33 -19.23 3.70 11.19
CA LEU A 33 -18.04 4.22 10.52
C LEU A 33 -17.89 5.71 10.83
N ASN A 34 -16.83 6.07 11.55
CA ASN A 34 -16.58 7.45 11.94
C ASN A 34 -15.77 8.20 10.86
N ARG A 35 -14.84 7.51 10.20
CA ARG A 35 -13.91 8.11 9.23
C ARG A 35 -13.77 7.23 8.00
N LEU A 36 -13.86 7.84 6.81
CA LEU A 36 -13.44 7.26 5.54
C LEU A 36 -12.06 7.83 5.20
N ILE A 37 -11.13 6.98 4.77
CA ILE A 37 -9.81 7.40 4.29
C ILE A 37 -9.72 7.01 2.82
N THR A 38 -9.35 7.95 1.97
CA THR A 38 -9.10 7.70 0.55
C THR A 38 -7.67 8.06 0.18
N TYR A 39 -7.17 7.47 -0.89
CA TYR A 39 -5.78 7.60 -1.32
C TYR A 39 -5.73 7.94 -2.81
N ASP A 40 -4.66 8.62 -3.23
CA ASP A 40 -4.25 8.57 -4.63
C ASP A 40 -3.71 7.15 -4.99
N PRO A 41 -3.49 6.84 -6.28
CA PRO A 41 -2.99 5.53 -6.68
C PRO A 41 -1.64 5.11 -6.04
N TYR A 42 -0.84 6.07 -5.60
CA TYR A 42 0.48 5.85 -4.98
C TYR A 42 0.44 5.92 -3.45
N GLY A 43 -0.75 5.99 -2.85
CA GLY A 43 -0.93 5.92 -1.42
C GLY A 43 -0.83 7.24 -0.67
N THR A 44 -0.87 8.39 -1.34
CA THR A 44 -1.01 9.67 -0.60
C THR A 44 -2.42 9.75 -0.04
N PRO A 45 -2.62 9.83 1.30
CA PRO A 45 -3.95 10.00 1.87
C PRO A 45 -4.52 11.38 1.54
N THR A 46 -5.82 11.46 1.30
CA THR A 46 -6.53 12.72 0.99
C THR A 46 -6.84 13.55 2.24
N ASP A 47 -7.02 12.88 3.38
CA ASP A 47 -7.32 13.48 4.67
C ASP A 47 -6.29 13.05 5.72
N GLU A 48 -6.09 13.89 6.73
CA GLU A 48 -5.28 13.53 7.89
C GLU A 48 -5.95 12.42 8.70
N SER A 49 -5.14 11.48 9.19
CA SER A 49 -5.57 10.36 10.02
C SER A 49 -4.69 10.25 11.25
N ASP A 50 -5.31 10.04 12.42
CA ASP A 50 -4.60 9.75 13.66
C ASP A 50 -4.09 8.30 13.69
N PHE A 51 -4.54 7.49 12.75
CA PHE A 51 -4.13 6.10 12.59
C PHE A 51 -2.85 6.02 11.77
N ARG A 52 -1.89 5.23 12.26
CA ARG A 52 -0.54 5.21 11.69
C ARG A 52 -0.36 4.15 10.63
N GLN A 53 -1.15 3.08 10.61
CA GLN A 53 -1.11 2.09 9.53
C GLN A 53 -2.07 2.53 8.44
N LEU A 54 -1.59 2.88 7.24
CA LEU A 54 -2.46 3.42 6.18
C LEU A 54 -2.34 2.59 4.89
N PHE A 55 -1.80 3.17 3.82
CA PHE A 55 -1.59 2.49 2.54
C PHE A 55 -0.74 1.23 2.70
N GLY A 56 -1.18 0.12 2.11
CA GLY A 56 -0.50 -1.18 2.19
C GLY A 56 -0.35 -1.76 3.59
N GLY A 57 -1.04 -1.21 4.59
CA GLY A 57 -0.82 -1.50 6.01
C GLY A 57 0.52 -0.97 6.54
N TYR A 58 1.22 -0.12 5.78
CA TYR A 58 2.49 0.45 6.17
C TYR A 58 2.33 1.50 7.26
N TYR A 59 3.38 1.66 8.06
CA TYR A 59 3.44 2.74 9.04
C TYR A 59 3.70 4.07 8.33
N TYR A 60 2.73 4.97 8.42
CA TYR A 60 2.79 6.35 7.95
C TYR A 60 3.31 7.25 9.06
N ASP A 61 4.37 7.98 8.75
CA ASP A 61 4.85 9.08 9.56
C ASP A 61 4.23 10.39 9.05
N SER A 62 3.26 10.92 9.80
CA SER A 62 2.54 12.15 9.43
C SER A 62 3.44 13.38 9.41
N ASP A 63 4.53 13.39 10.19
CA ASP A 63 5.42 14.55 10.28
C ASP A 63 6.24 14.72 9.00
N THR A 64 6.61 13.60 8.37
CA THR A 64 7.40 13.58 7.13
C THR A 64 6.58 13.29 5.88
N GLY A 65 5.39 12.70 6.04
CA GLY A 65 4.55 12.22 4.95
C GLY A 65 5.11 10.98 4.24
N LEU A 66 5.93 10.18 4.93
CA LEU A 66 6.61 9.01 4.40
C LEU A 66 6.07 7.71 5.00
N TYR A 67 6.23 6.62 4.26
CA TYR A 67 5.91 5.27 4.72
C TYR A 67 7.18 4.52 5.11
N LEU A 68 7.19 3.96 6.32
CA LEU A 68 8.23 3.07 6.81
C LEU A 68 7.85 1.62 6.46
N VAL A 69 8.53 1.05 5.48
CA VAL A 69 8.25 -0.29 4.94
C VAL A 69 9.44 -1.20 5.21
N ARG A 70 9.58 -1.60 6.48
CA ARG A 70 10.63 -2.53 6.97
C ARG A 70 12.03 -2.16 6.46
N ASN A 71 12.44 -2.66 5.30
CA ASN A 71 13.76 -2.46 4.71
C ASN A 71 13.93 -1.15 3.94
N ARG A 72 12.84 -0.48 3.54
CA ARG A 72 12.89 0.76 2.76
C ARG A 72 11.91 1.82 3.27
N VAL A 73 12.20 3.07 2.90
CA VAL A 73 11.31 4.21 3.11
C VAL A 73 10.68 4.57 1.78
N TYR A 74 9.35 4.61 1.74
CA TYR A 74 8.56 4.93 0.56
C TYR A 74 8.02 6.37 0.62
N HIS A 75 8.16 7.09 -0.49
CA HIS A 75 7.64 8.44 -0.63
C HIS A 75 6.40 8.43 -1.55
N PRO A 76 5.18 8.53 -0.99
CA PRO A 76 3.94 8.36 -1.77
C PRO A 76 3.77 9.46 -2.83
N LYS A 77 4.06 10.73 -2.48
CA LYS A 77 3.96 11.84 -3.45
C LYS A 77 4.95 11.75 -4.62
N LEU A 78 6.08 11.05 -4.45
CA LEU A 78 7.03 10.81 -5.54
C LEU A 78 6.78 9.47 -6.24
N GLY A 79 5.93 8.61 -5.66
CA GLY A 79 5.65 7.27 -6.15
C GLY A 79 6.86 6.34 -6.18
N ARG A 80 7.81 6.47 -5.22
CA ARG A 80 9.06 5.70 -5.24
C ARG A 80 9.71 5.49 -3.88
N TRP A 81 10.64 4.53 -3.83
CA TRP A 81 11.54 4.33 -2.71
C TRP A 81 12.56 5.48 -2.61
N LEU A 82 12.98 5.79 -1.38
CA LEU A 82 14.05 6.77 -1.11
C LEU A 82 15.45 6.13 -1.08
N THR A 83 15.52 4.83 -0.89
CA THR A 83 16.75 4.05 -0.86
C THR A 83 16.76 3.03 -2.00
N LYS A 84 17.96 2.68 -2.48
CA LYS A 84 18.10 1.60 -3.47
C LYS A 84 17.59 0.29 -2.91
N ASP A 85 17.08 -0.55 -3.80
CA ASP A 85 16.75 -1.94 -3.50
C ASP A 85 17.93 -2.68 -2.87
N PRO A 86 17.78 -3.24 -1.65
CA PRO A 86 18.84 -3.99 -0.97
C PRO A 86 19.21 -5.30 -1.69
N LEU A 87 18.29 -5.88 -2.47
CA LEU A 87 18.53 -7.08 -3.26
C LEU A 87 19.12 -6.76 -4.65
N GLY A 88 19.22 -5.48 -5.00
CA GLY A 88 19.72 -5.03 -6.30
C GLY A 88 18.68 -5.16 -7.39
N MET A 89 19.07 -5.61 -8.58
CA MET A 89 18.23 -5.59 -9.79
C MET A 89 17.23 -6.76 -9.87
N VAL A 90 16.70 -7.23 -8.74
CA VAL A 90 15.75 -8.35 -8.69
C VAL A 90 14.39 -7.96 -9.29
N ASP A 91 13.95 -6.73 -9.00
CA ASP A 91 12.66 -6.19 -9.47
C ASP A 91 12.79 -5.35 -10.76
N GLY A 92 13.98 -5.34 -11.37
CA GLY A 92 14.26 -4.63 -12.60
C GLY A 92 15.43 -3.63 -12.50
N PRO A 93 15.67 -2.86 -13.56
CA PRO A 93 16.82 -1.96 -13.63
C PRO A 93 16.68 -0.70 -12.75
N ASN A 94 15.45 -0.32 -12.39
CA ASN A 94 15.18 0.86 -11.58
C ASN A 94 15.10 0.51 -10.09
N LEU A 95 16.23 0.64 -9.39
CA LEU A 95 16.36 0.28 -7.96
C LEU A 95 15.53 1.13 -6.98
N TYR A 96 14.79 2.13 -7.49
CA TYR A 96 13.92 2.98 -6.68
C TYR A 96 12.44 2.80 -7.04
N GLU A 97 12.11 1.92 -7.99
CA GLU A 97 10.76 1.72 -8.45
C GLU A 97 9.89 1.05 -7.39
N TYR A 98 8.73 1.64 -7.14
CA TYR A 98 7.72 1.02 -6.29
C TYR A 98 6.77 0.21 -7.18
N CYS A 99 6.56 -1.06 -6.82
CA CYS A 99 5.53 -1.91 -7.42
C CYS A 99 5.52 -1.95 -8.96
N ALA A 100 6.70 -1.92 -9.61
CA ALA A 100 6.83 -1.90 -11.08
C ALA A 100 5.97 -0.82 -11.79
N GLY A 101 5.66 0.28 -11.09
CA GLY A 101 4.80 1.35 -11.60
C GLY A 101 3.29 1.07 -11.53
N ASP A 102 2.86 -0.06 -10.94
CA ASP A 102 1.45 -0.43 -10.77
C ASP A 102 1.06 -0.65 -9.28
N PRO A 103 1.05 0.43 -8.48
CA PRO A 103 0.69 0.39 -7.05
C PRO A 103 -0.80 0.12 -6.78
N VAL A 104 -1.65 0.12 -7.81
CA VAL A 104 -3.08 -0.18 -7.68
C VAL A 104 -3.30 -1.69 -7.57
N ASN A 105 -2.52 -2.48 -8.31
CA ASN A 105 -2.67 -3.93 -8.36
C ASN A 105 -1.61 -4.67 -7.53
N LEU A 106 -0.56 -3.98 -7.10
CA LEU A 106 0.61 -4.59 -6.46
C LEU A 106 0.95 -3.90 -5.16
N ILE A 107 1.56 -4.68 -4.27
CA ILE A 107 2.08 -4.22 -3.00
C ILE A 107 3.42 -4.91 -2.73
N ASP A 108 4.38 -4.20 -2.13
CA ASP A 108 5.65 -4.75 -1.65
C ASP A 108 5.65 -4.74 -0.11
N PRO A 109 5.23 -5.83 0.55
CA PRO A 109 5.09 -5.84 2.00
C PRO A 109 6.43 -5.70 2.76
N SER A 110 7.54 -6.12 2.18
CA SER A 110 8.86 -6.13 2.85
C SER A 110 9.72 -4.94 2.50
N GLY A 111 9.40 -4.21 1.43
CA GLY A 111 10.29 -3.22 0.86
C GLY A 111 11.51 -3.88 0.21
N GLU A 112 11.37 -5.08 -0.35
CA GLU A 112 12.48 -5.79 -1.02
C GLU A 112 12.06 -6.38 -2.37
N ALA A 113 10.84 -6.89 -2.47
CA ALA A 113 10.35 -7.50 -3.69
C ALA A 113 8.82 -7.59 -3.69
N ILE A 114 8.23 -7.45 -4.88
CA ILE A 114 6.82 -7.76 -5.09
C ILE A 114 6.62 -9.29 -5.01
N PRO A 115 5.68 -9.80 -4.20
CA PRO A 115 5.42 -11.24 -4.14
C PRO A 115 5.00 -11.79 -5.51
N LEU A 116 5.85 -12.67 -6.09
CA LEU A 116 5.73 -13.21 -7.46
C LEU A 116 4.40 -13.92 -7.79
N ILE A 117 3.56 -14.24 -6.80
CA ILE A 117 2.32 -15.02 -6.99
C ILE A 117 1.28 -14.29 -7.86
N ILE A 118 1.30 -12.95 -7.95
CA ILE A 118 0.31 -12.19 -8.72
C ILE A 118 0.73 -12.01 -10.20
N TYR A 119 2.03 -12.10 -10.53
CA TYR A 119 2.54 -11.78 -11.87
C TYR A 119 2.46 -12.92 -12.89
N VAL A 120 2.49 -14.18 -12.46
CA VAL A 120 2.46 -15.34 -13.37
C VAL A 120 1.11 -15.47 -14.10
N GLY A 121 0.01 -15.03 -13.47
CA GLY A 121 -1.33 -15.06 -14.08
C GLY A 121 -1.50 -14.06 -15.24
N ALA A 122 -0.90 -12.87 -15.15
CA ALA A 122 -1.05 -11.83 -16.16
C ALA A 122 -0.19 -12.10 -17.42
N PHE A 123 1.02 -12.64 -17.26
CA PHE A 123 1.88 -12.99 -18.41
C PHE A 123 1.43 -14.27 -19.13
N ALA A 124 0.85 -15.23 -18.42
CA ALA A 124 0.37 -16.47 -19.04
C ALA A 124 -0.82 -16.23 -20.02
N ILE A 125 -1.68 -15.25 -19.74
CA ILE A 125 -2.84 -14.95 -20.59
C ILE A 125 -2.43 -14.14 -21.84
N ALA A 126 -1.46 -13.21 -21.72
CA ALA A 126 -0.98 -12.45 -22.87
C ALA A 126 -0.18 -13.32 -23.87
N ALA A 127 0.60 -14.29 -23.39
CA ALA A 127 1.33 -15.22 -24.24
C ALA A 127 0.40 -16.20 -24.99
N ALA A 128 -0.75 -16.55 -24.41
CA ALA A 128 -1.70 -17.50 -24.99
C ALA A 128 -2.55 -16.92 -26.14
N HIS A 129 -2.61 -15.59 -26.31
CA HIS A 129 -3.43 -14.94 -27.35
C HIS A 129 -2.64 -14.31 -28.50
N GLY A 130 -1.31 -14.43 -28.52
CA GLY A 130 -0.45 -13.74 -29.50
C GLY A 130 0.24 -14.62 -30.56
N TRP A 131 0.03 -15.94 -30.56
CA TRP A 131 0.75 -16.85 -31.47
C TRP A 131 -0.21 -17.73 -32.26
N SER A 132 -0.85 -17.19 -33.28
CA SER A 132 -1.28 -18.00 -34.42
C SER A 132 -1.41 -17.13 -35.67
N GLN A 133 -0.93 -17.66 -36.80
CA GLN A 133 -1.00 -17.17 -38.18
C GLN A 133 0.20 -16.37 -38.72
N THR A 134 1.31 -17.06 -39.00
CA THR A 134 2.04 -16.92 -40.30
C THR A 134 2.86 -18.21 -40.54
N ILE A 135 3.05 -18.61 -41.81
CA ILE A 135 3.74 -19.82 -42.38
C ILE A 135 2.69 -20.91 -42.75
N LEU A 136 2.34 -21.26 -43.99
CA LEU A 136 2.84 -21.15 -45.39
C LEU A 136 1.60 -21.09 -46.32
N GLY A 137 1.62 -20.53 -47.54
CA GLY A 137 2.47 -20.95 -48.66
C GLY A 137 1.87 -22.19 -49.31
#